data_AF-A0A643C536-F1
#
_entry.id   AF-A0A643C536-F1
#
_cell.length_a   1.000
_cell.length_b   1.000
_cell.length_c   1.000
_cell.angle_alpha   90.00
_cell.angle_beta   90.00
_cell.angle_gamma   90.00
#
_symmetry.space_group_name_H-M   'P 1'
#
loop_
_entity.id
_entity.type
_entity.pdbx_description
1 polymer ?
#
loop_
_entity_poly.entity_id
_entity_poly.type
_entity_poly.pdbx_seq_one_letter_code
_entity_poly.pdbx_strand_id
1 'polypeptide(L)'
;KEYGKADARWLYLDPTIVSLEILTVVLGGFLALVLIYAIVKEKHYRHFVQITLCVCELYGGWMTFCPDWLMGSPNLNTNNWLYFWVYLVFFNGVWVLIPGLLLWQSWVELKKMHHKGFNSGKKLQ
;
A
#
# COMPACT_ATOMS: atom_id res chain seq x y z
N LYS A 1 -10.65 -13.64 13.01
CA LYS A 1 -10.64 -15.07 13.41
C LYS A 1 -10.34 -16.00 12.24
N GLU A 2 -11.03 -15.90 11.08
CA GLU A 2 -10.75 -16.78 9.93
C GLU A 2 -9.37 -16.56 9.29
N TYR A 3 -8.94 -15.31 9.08
CA TYR A 3 -7.58 -15.02 8.59
C TYR A 3 -6.48 -15.54 9.55
N GLY A 4 -6.81 -15.62 10.84
CA GLY A 4 -5.96 -16.21 11.86
C GLY A 4 -5.61 -17.69 11.65
N LYS A 5 -6.42 -18.42 10.85
CA LYS A 5 -6.12 -19.81 10.44
C LYS A 5 -5.05 -19.87 9.34
N ALA A 6 -4.91 -18.79 8.57
CA ALA A 6 -3.89 -18.64 7.53
C ALA A 6 -2.60 -18.02 8.09
N ASP A 7 -2.72 -17.10 9.02
CA ASP A 7 -1.60 -16.46 9.72
C ASP A 7 -1.87 -16.37 11.23
N ALA A 8 -1.21 -17.21 12.00
CA ALA A 8 -1.43 -17.35 13.44
C ALA A 8 -1.11 -16.06 14.22
N ARG A 9 -0.27 -15.16 13.70
CA ARG A 9 0.10 -13.89 14.34
C ARG A 9 -1.10 -12.98 14.60
N TRP A 10 -2.16 -13.13 13.78
CA TRP A 10 -3.41 -12.41 13.93
C TRP A 10 -4.31 -12.97 15.03
N LEU A 11 -4.06 -14.19 15.53
CA LEU A 11 -4.80 -14.79 16.64
C LEU A 11 -4.25 -14.37 17.99
N TYR A 12 -2.92 -14.28 18.13
CA TYR A 12 -2.27 -13.92 19.39
C TYR A 12 -1.84 -12.45 19.47
N LEU A 13 -2.21 -11.63 18.48
CA LEU A 13 -1.95 -10.19 18.46
C LEU A 13 -0.46 -9.87 18.56
N ASP A 14 0.33 -10.40 17.61
CA ASP A 14 1.77 -10.14 17.57
C ASP A 14 2.06 -8.62 17.62
N PRO A 15 2.90 -8.13 18.56
CA PRO A 15 3.17 -6.70 18.71
C PRO A 15 3.67 -6.01 17.44
N THR A 16 4.40 -6.72 16.57
CA THR A 16 4.87 -6.20 15.28
C THR A 16 3.69 -5.94 14.34
N ILE A 17 2.75 -6.88 14.26
CA ILE A 17 1.54 -6.72 13.45
C ILE A 17 0.65 -5.62 14.02
N VAL A 18 0.42 -5.62 15.34
CA VAL A 18 -0.41 -4.62 16.01
C VAL A 18 0.15 -3.21 15.84
N SER A 19 1.47 -3.03 15.97
CA SER A 19 2.10 -1.72 15.77
C SER A 19 1.98 -1.22 14.33
N LEU A 20 2.12 -2.11 13.34
CA LEU A 20 1.90 -1.78 11.93
C LEU A 20 0.43 -1.41 11.67
N GLU A 21 -0.52 -2.16 12.21
CA GLU A 21 -1.96 -1.92 12.05
C GLU A 21 -2.39 -0.57 12.66
N ILE A 22 -1.86 -0.21 13.83
CA ILE A 22 -2.13 1.13 14.40
C ILE A 22 -1.64 2.22 13.45
N LEU A 23 -0.45 2.03 12.87
CA LEU A 23 0.12 3.01 11.94
C LEU A 23 -0.69 3.10 10.64
N THR A 24 -1.09 1.98 10.05
CA THR A 24 -1.88 1.96 8.81
C THR A 24 -3.29 2.50 9.03
N VAL A 25 -3.95 2.14 10.14
CA VAL A 25 -5.29 2.64 10.46
C VAL A 25 -5.28 4.14 10.74
N VAL A 26 -4.34 4.62 11.55
CA VAL A 26 -4.30 6.04 11.94
C VAL A 26 -3.72 6.89 10.82
N LEU A 27 -2.48 6.63 10.39
CA LEU A 27 -1.81 7.45 9.38
C LEU A 27 -2.34 7.14 7.98
N GLY A 28 -2.45 5.87 7.62
CA GLY A 28 -2.99 5.47 6.31
C GLY A 28 -4.44 5.89 6.14
N GLY A 29 -5.29 5.69 7.15
CA GLY A 29 -6.67 6.16 7.16
C GLY A 29 -6.78 7.69 7.03
N PHE A 30 -5.99 8.45 7.78
CA PHE A 30 -5.97 9.91 7.66
C PHE A 30 -5.50 10.37 6.27
N LEU A 31 -4.41 9.79 5.75
CA LEU A 31 -3.90 10.09 4.42
C LEU A 31 -4.91 9.72 3.31
N ALA A 32 -5.67 8.65 3.47
CA ALA A 32 -6.73 8.26 2.54
C ALA A 32 -7.86 9.31 2.50
N LEU A 33 -8.28 9.84 3.65
CA LEU A 33 -9.27 10.92 3.71
C LEU A 33 -8.73 12.19 3.05
N VAL A 34 -7.48 12.56 3.32
CA VAL A 34 -6.81 13.70 2.68
C VAL A 34 -6.70 13.49 1.17
N LEU A 35 -6.41 12.27 0.71
CA LEU A 35 -6.33 11.93 -0.70
C LEU A 35 -7.68 12.09 -1.39
N ILE A 36 -8.76 11.57 -0.80
CA ILE A 36 -10.13 11.72 -1.32
C ILE A 36 -10.47 13.21 -1.44
N TYR A 37 -10.20 13.99 -0.40
CA TYR A 37 -10.39 15.44 -0.43
C TYR A 37 -9.57 16.11 -1.55
N ALA A 38 -8.30 15.73 -1.70
CA ALA A 38 -7.41 16.27 -2.72
C ALA A 38 -7.87 15.91 -4.15
N ILE A 39 -8.45 14.73 -4.35
CA ILE A 39 -9.09 14.30 -5.61
C ILE A 39 -10.31 15.17 -5.88
N VAL A 40 -11.26 15.26 -4.93
CA VAL A 40 -12.53 15.98 -5.12
C VAL A 40 -12.32 17.48 -5.33
N LYS A 41 -11.28 18.06 -4.72
CA LYS A 41 -10.96 19.49 -4.84
C LYS A 41 -9.85 19.80 -5.86
N GLU A 42 -9.45 18.82 -6.67
CA GLU A 42 -8.43 18.95 -7.72
C GLU A 42 -7.16 19.68 -7.24
N LYS A 43 -6.64 19.26 -6.07
CA LYS A 43 -5.49 19.92 -5.44
C LYS A 43 -4.17 19.44 -6.05
N HIS A 44 -3.22 20.37 -6.19
CA HIS A 44 -1.89 20.08 -6.74
C HIS A 44 -1.11 19.02 -5.95
N TYR A 45 -1.35 18.89 -4.64
CA TYR A 45 -0.70 17.91 -3.77
C TYR A 45 -1.33 16.51 -3.83
N ARG A 46 -2.37 16.29 -4.65
CA ARG A 46 -3.04 14.98 -4.79
C ARG A 46 -2.06 13.84 -5.06
N HIS A 47 -1.16 14.03 -6.03
CA HIS A 47 -0.17 13.02 -6.41
C HIS A 47 0.87 12.77 -5.32
N PHE A 48 1.25 13.81 -4.56
CA PHE A 48 2.15 13.65 -3.43
C PHE A 48 1.52 12.75 -2.36
N VAL A 49 0.29 13.06 -1.93
CA VAL A 49 -0.44 12.26 -0.93
C VAL A 49 -0.70 10.84 -1.43
N GLN A 50 -1.07 10.67 -2.71
CA GLN A 50 -1.28 9.36 -3.32
C GLN A 50 -0.02 8.51 -3.28
N ILE A 51 1.14 9.07 -3.64
CA ILE A 51 2.43 8.37 -3.62
C ILE A 51 2.79 8.01 -2.17
N THR A 52 2.67 8.94 -1.22
CA THR A 52 2.98 8.67 0.19
C THR A 52 2.12 7.52 0.73
N LEU A 53 0.80 7.55 0.52
CA LEU A 53 -0.09 6.50 0.97
C LEU A 53 0.29 5.14 0.35
N CYS A 54 0.52 5.09 -0.96
CA CYS A 54 0.88 3.84 -1.64
C CYS A 54 2.21 3.26 -1.13
N VAL A 55 3.21 4.10 -0.86
CA VAL A 55 4.49 3.66 -0.30
C VAL A 55 4.30 3.10 1.12
N CYS A 56 3.47 3.75 1.95
CA CYS A 56 3.15 3.24 3.28
C CYS A 56 2.48 1.86 3.23
N GLU A 57 1.50 1.66 2.33
CA GLU A 57 0.82 0.36 2.15
C GLU A 57 1.80 -0.74 1.71
N LEU A 58 2.62 -0.47 0.69
CA LEU A 58 3.61 -1.43 0.19
C LEU A 58 4.67 -1.78 1.24
N TYR A 59 5.14 -0.78 1.98
CA TYR A 59 6.10 -0.99 3.05
C TYR A 59 5.49 -1.76 4.23
N GLY A 60 4.27 -1.42 4.64
CA GLY A 60 3.54 -2.15 5.68
C GLY A 60 3.29 -3.61 5.32
N GLY A 61 2.91 -3.87 4.06
CA GLY A 61 2.80 -5.23 3.52
C GLY A 61 4.12 -5.99 3.58
N TRP A 62 5.22 -5.37 3.14
CA TRP A 62 6.55 -5.96 3.23
C TRP A 62 6.94 -6.31 4.67
N MET A 63 6.74 -5.37 5.61
CA MET A 63 7.06 -5.57 7.03
C MET A 63 6.19 -6.65 7.69
N THR A 64 5.00 -6.92 7.16
CA THR A 64 4.11 -7.98 7.65
C THR A 64 4.59 -9.37 7.22
N PHE A 65 5.11 -9.53 6.00
CA PHE A 65 5.45 -10.86 5.46
C PHE A 65 6.95 -11.18 5.49
N CYS A 66 7.82 -10.21 5.26
CA CYS A 66 9.26 -10.44 5.15
C CYS A 66 9.88 -11.06 6.43
N PRO A 67 9.58 -10.57 7.65
CA PRO A 67 10.14 -11.17 8.86
C PRO A 67 9.75 -12.65 9.03
N ASP A 68 8.49 -13.01 8.79
CA ASP A 68 8.03 -14.39 8.91
C ASP A 68 8.64 -15.27 7.82
N TRP A 69 8.74 -14.75 6.60
CA TRP A 69 9.36 -15.46 5.48
C TRP A 69 10.84 -15.76 5.75
N LEU A 70 11.59 -14.80 6.30
CA LEU A 70 12.99 -14.98 6.71
C LEU A 70 13.15 -16.03 7.82
N MET A 71 12.13 -16.21 8.67
CA MET A 71 12.10 -17.24 9.71
C MET A 71 11.61 -18.61 9.20
N GLY A 72 11.37 -18.77 7.90
CA GLY A 72 10.88 -20.03 7.32
C GLY A 72 9.36 -20.19 7.38
N SER A 73 8.62 -19.09 7.54
CA SER A 73 7.15 -19.04 7.55
C SER A 73 6.48 -19.86 8.67
N PRO A 74 6.97 -19.82 9.93
CA PRO A 74 6.49 -20.71 11.00
C PRO A 74 5.03 -20.42 11.39
N ASN A 75 4.53 -19.21 11.15
CA ASN A 75 3.18 -18.80 11.52
C ASN A 75 2.18 -18.88 10.35
N LEU A 76 2.67 -19.10 9.13
CA LEU A 76 1.87 -19.14 7.92
C LEU A 76 1.49 -20.57 7.57
N ASN A 77 0.20 -20.80 7.35
CA ASN A 77 -0.30 -22.10 6.94
C ASN A 77 -0.12 -22.30 5.43
N THR A 78 1.08 -22.70 5.02
CA THR A 78 1.45 -22.93 3.61
C THR A 78 0.99 -24.28 3.06
N ASN A 79 0.62 -25.22 3.94
CA ASN A 79 0.21 -26.58 3.56
C ASN A 79 -1.22 -26.66 3.01
N ASN A 80 -2.08 -25.71 3.37
CA ASN A 80 -3.45 -25.65 2.86
C ASN A 80 -3.51 -24.73 1.62
N TRP A 81 -3.89 -25.31 0.48
CA TRP A 81 -3.96 -24.59 -0.79
C TRP A 81 -4.83 -23.32 -0.73
N LEU A 82 -5.97 -23.37 -0.04
CA LEU A 82 -6.89 -22.24 0.07
C LEU A 82 -6.27 -21.12 0.92
N TYR A 83 -5.65 -21.46 2.04
CA TYR A 83 -5.01 -20.46 2.89
C TYR A 83 -3.78 -19.84 2.23
N PHE A 84 -2.98 -20.63 1.53
CA PHE A 84 -1.82 -20.10 0.83
C PHE A 84 -2.22 -19.23 -0.38
N TRP A 85 -2.98 -19.75 -1.34
CA TRP A 85 -3.22 -19.03 -2.59
C TRP A 85 -4.28 -17.94 -2.48
N VAL A 86 -5.36 -18.17 -1.74
CA VAL A 86 -6.45 -17.18 -1.64
C VAL A 86 -6.17 -16.20 -0.51
N TYR A 87 -5.86 -16.70 0.69
CA TYR A 87 -5.68 -15.82 1.85
C TYR A 87 -4.35 -15.07 1.81
N LEU A 88 -3.24 -15.78 1.58
CA LEU A 88 -1.93 -15.15 1.60
C LEU A 88 -1.56 -14.51 0.26
N VAL A 89 -1.74 -15.19 -0.88
CA VAL A 89 -1.31 -14.62 -2.18
C VAL A 89 -2.32 -13.64 -2.76
N PHE A 90 -3.60 -14.01 -2.88
CA PHE A 90 -4.58 -13.16 -3.57
C PHE A 90 -4.92 -11.88 -2.80
N PHE A 91 -5.34 -11.97 -1.54
CA PHE A 91 -5.67 -10.75 -0.79
C PHE A 91 -4.45 -9.84 -0.62
N ASN A 92 -3.28 -10.35 -0.19
CA ASN A 92 -2.11 -9.48 -0.08
C ASN A 92 -1.61 -9.00 -1.45
N GLY A 93 -1.80 -9.79 -2.51
CA GLY A 93 -1.54 -9.38 -3.89
C GLY A 93 -2.37 -8.17 -4.31
N VAL A 94 -3.63 -8.08 -3.90
CA VAL A 94 -4.48 -6.89 -4.17
C VAL A 94 -3.91 -5.64 -3.47
N TRP A 95 -3.41 -5.79 -2.24
CA TRP A 95 -2.77 -4.71 -1.48
C TRP A 95 -1.41 -4.28 -2.07
N VAL A 96 -0.79 -5.09 -2.94
CA VAL A 96 0.40 -4.69 -3.70
C VAL A 96 0.00 -4.09 -5.05
N LEU A 97 -0.96 -4.73 -5.73
CA LEU A 97 -1.38 -4.36 -7.08
C LEU A 97 -2.02 -2.98 -7.12
N ILE A 98 -2.96 -2.69 -6.22
CA ILE A 98 -3.68 -1.40 -6.22
C ILE A 98 -2.72 -0.23 -5.97
N PRO A 99 -1.87 -0.22 -4.92
CA PRO A 99 -0.86 0.82 -4.74
C PRO A 99 0.11 0.91 -5.92
N GLY A 100 0.53 -0.22 -6.49
CA GLY A 100 1.40 -0.23 -7.67
C GLY A 100 0.78 0.48 -8.88
N LEU A 101 -0.49 0.21 -9.17
CA LEU A 101 -1.23 0.88 -10.25
C LEU A 101 -1.43 2.38 -9.97
N LEU A 102 -1.73 2.75 -8.73
CA LEU A 102 -1.89 4.15 -8.32
C LEU A 102 -0.57 4.93 -8.38
N LEU A 103 0.55 4.30 -8.05
CA LEU A 103 1.89 4.88 -8.22
C LEU A 103 2.20 5.10 -9.69
N TRP A 104 1.94 4.10 -10.53
CA TRP A 104 2.11 4.22 -11.98
C TRP A 104 1.27 5.37 -12.56
N GLN A 105 0.00 5.45 -12.16
CA GLN A 105 -0.89 6.54 -12.57
C GLN A 105 -0.34 7.91 -12.16
N SER A 106 0.13 8.05 -10.91
CA SER A 106 0.70 9.32 -10.43
C SER A 106 2.00 9.67 -11.17
N TRP A 107 2.83 8.69 -11.48
CA TRP A 107 4.06 8.89 -12.25
C TRP A 107 3.79 9.40 -13.67
N VAL A 108 2.83 8.79 -14.37
CA VAL A 108 2.45 9.19 -15.73
C VAL A 108 1.91 10.62 -15.76
N GLU A 109 1.07 11.00 -14.80
CA GLU A 109 0.52 12.36 -14.73
C GLU A 109 1.60 13.41 -14.37
N LEU A 110 2.49 13.10 -13.42
CA LEU A 110 3.62 13.98 -13.10
C LEU A 110 4.53 14.21 -14.32
N LYS A 111 4.80 13.15 -15.10
CA LYS A 111 5.57 13.26 -16.35
C LYS A 111 4.89 14.17 -17.36
N LYS A 112 3.56 14.05 -17.54
CA LYS A 112 2.79 14.93 -18.44
C LYS A 112 2.85 16.39 -17.99
N MET A 113 2.68 16.65 -16.68
CA MET A 113 2.76 18.00 -16.12
C MET A 113 4.14 18.63 -16.33
N HIS A 114 5.21 17.88 -16.13
CA HIS A 114 6.58 18.35 -16.35
C HIS A 114 6.83 18.76 -17.81
N HIS A 115 6.44 17.91 -18.78
CA HIS A 115 6.57 18.24 -20.21
C HIS A 115 5.75 19.46 -20.62
N LYS A 116 4.54 19.64 -20.07
CA LYS A 116 3.69 20.81 -20.35
C LYS A 116 4.33 22.10 -19.83
N GLY A 117 4.88 22.07 -18.62
CA GLY A 117 5.61 23.22 -18.03
C GLY A 117 6.82 23.63 -18.87
N PHE A 118 7.61 22.65 -19.32
CA PHE A 118 8.78 22.90 -20.18
C PHE A 118 8.41 23.55 -21.52
N ASN A 119 7.35 23.06 -22.19
CA ASN A 119 6.89 23.62 -23.45
C ASN A 119 6.26 25.01 -23.31
N SER A 120 5.62 25.31 -22.18
CA SER A 120 5.12 26.66 -21.87
C SER A 120 6.27 27.65 -21.62
N GLY A 121 7.35 27.22 -20.95
CA GLY A 121 8.54 28.05 -20.75
C GLY A 121 9.23 28.45 -22.06
N LYS A 122 9.32 27.52 -23.02
CA LYS A 122 9.86 27.80 -24.36
C LYS A 122 9.01 28.71 -25.23
N LYS A 123 7.71 28.86 -24.94
CA LYS A 123 6.82 29.78 -25.66
C LYS A 123 6.84 31.20 -25.08
N LEU A 124 7.34 31.37 -23.85
CA LEU A 124 7.40 32.65 -23.14
C LEU A 124 8.76 33.35 -23.27
N GLN A 125 9.77 32.67 -23.81
CA GLN A 125 11.05 33.23 -24.26
C GLN A 125 11.04 33.46 -25.77
#